data_AF-A0A235BYS7-F1
#
_entry.id   AF-A0A235BYS7-F1
#
_cell.length_a   1.000
_cell.length_b   1.000
_cell.length_c   1.000
_cell.angle_alpha   90.00
_cell.angle_beta   90.00
_cell.angle_gamma   90.00
#
_symmetry.space_group_name_H-M   'P 1'
#
loop_
_entity.id
_entity.type
_entity.pdbx_description
1 polymer ?
#
loop_
_entity_poly.entity_id
_entity_poly.type
_entity_poly.pdbx_seq_one_letter_code
_entity_poly.pdbx_strand_id
1 'polypeptide(L)' 'MDTLDLDRVSLHIDCPRCGFRNPFLYGQARLGDVIICRGCKSNIQLQDSRGSLANSRRAIMRAVERLKASLEGFGTLTIS' A
#
# COMPACT_ATOMS: atom_id res chain seq x y z
N MET A 1 4.83 2.89 19.85
CA MET A 1 5.56 2.93 18.56
C MET A 1 4.52 2.87 17.46
N ASP A 2 4.27 4.00 16.78
CA ASP A 2 3.33 4.03 15.66
C ASP A 2 3.84 3.14 14.52
N THR A 3 3.17 2.01 14.34
CA THR A 3 3.33 1.17 13.16
C THR A 3 2.69 1.88 11.99
N LEU A 4 3.45 2.16 10.93
CA LEU A 4 2.92 2.70 9.67
C LEU A 4 1.80 1.78 9.15
N ASP A 5 0.58 2.28 9.17
CA ASP A 5 -0.60 1.57 8.67
C ASP A 5 -0.82 1.89 7.19
N LEU A 6 -0.62 0.89 6.33
CA LEU A 6 -0.85 1.01 4.89
C LEU A 6 -2.28 0.65 4.51
N ASP A 7 -3.09 0.04 5.38
CA ASP A 7 -4.39 -0.52 4.97
C ASP A 7 -5.37 0.57 4.50
N ARG A 8 -5.21 1.81 4.98
CA ARG A 8 -6.02 2.97 4.59
C ARG A 8 -5.52 3.70 3.34
N VAL A 9 -4.40 3.25 2.75
CA VAL A 9 -3.85 3.87 1.53
C VAL A 9 -4.74 3.52 0.34
N SER A 10 -5.21 4.55 -0.37
CA SER A 10 -6.00 4.41 -1.59
C SER A 10 -5.10 4.20 -2.81
N LEU A 11 -5.36 3.14 -3.56
CA LEU A 11 -4.71 2.74 -4.81
C LEU A 11 -5.75 2.66 -5.92
N HIS A 12 -5.31 2.48 -7.16
CA HIS A 12 -6.20 2.41 -8.31
C HIS A 12 -5.91 1.17 -9.16
N ILE A 13 -6.98 0.55 -9.67
CA ILE A 13 -6.93 -0.56 -10.63
C ILE A 13 -7.89 -0.27 -11.78
N ASP A 14 -7.51 -0.66 -13.00
CA ASP A 14 -8.39 -0.54 -14.15
C ASP A 14 -9.35 -1.73 -14.22
N CYS A 15 -10.62 -1.45 -14.49
CA CYS A 15 -11.62 -2.51 -14.64
C CYS A 15 -11.27 -3.39 -15.86
N PRO A 16 -11.16 -4.72 -15.71
CA PRO A 16 -10.82 -5.61 -16.82
C PRO A 16 -11.89 -5.66 -17.90
N ARG A 17 -13.12 -5.20 -17.60
CA ARG A 17 -14.25 -5.23 -18.53
C ARG A 17 -14.40 -3.95 -19.35
N CYS A 18 -14.26 -2.78 -18.72
CA CYS A 18 -14.54 -1.50 -19.37
C CYS A 18 -13.38 -0.48 -19.29
N GLY A 19 -12.24 -0.86 -18.70
CA GLY A 19 -11.06 0.02 -18.56
C GLY A 19 -11.23 1.17 -17.58
N PHE A 20 -12.38 1.29 -16.90
CA PHE A 20 -12.61 2.38 -15.95
C PHE A 20 -11.70 2.24 -14.73
N ARG A 21 -11.04 3.33 -14.33
CA ARG A 21 -10.12 3.36 -13.19
C ARG A 21 -10.89 3.41 -11.87
N ASN A 22 -10.72 2.40 -11.03
CA ASN A 22 -11.44 2.25 -9.76
C ASN A 22 -10.47 2.38 -8.58
N PRO A 23 -10.79 3.24 -7.58
CA PRO A 23 -10.01 3.28 -6.36
C PRO A 23 -10.36 2.09 -5.46
N PHE A 24 -9.37 1.61 -4.72
CA PHE A 24 -9.51 0.58 -3.69
C PHE A 24 -8.49 0.82 -2.57
N LEU A 25 -8.77 0.33 -1.37
CA LEU A 25 -7.82 0.43 -0.26
C LEU A 25 -6.79 -0.71 -0.33
N TYR A 26 -5.53 -0.44 0.02
CA TYR A 26 -4.50 -1.46 0.11
C TYR A 26 -4.94 -2.64 1.01
N GLY A 27 -5.63 -2.36 2.12
CA GLY A 27 -6.20 -3.39 3.00
C GLY A 27 -7.22 -4.29 2.30
N GLN A 28 -8.05 -3.72 1.40
CA GLN A 28 -9.01 -4.50 0.61
C GLN A 28 -8.30 -5.47 -0.33
N ALA A 29 -7.23 -5.02 -1.01
CA ALA A 29 -6.47 -5.90 -1.89
C ALA A 29 -5.68 -6.96 -1.10
N ARG A 30 -5.16 -6.61 0.08
CA ARG A 30 -4.49 -7.54 0.98
C ARG A 30 -5.41 -8.68 1.45
N LEU A 31 -6.68 -8.36 1.72
CA LEU A 31 -7.69 -9.34 2.14
C LEU A 31 -8.33 -10.09 0.97
N GLY A 32 -8.03 -9.72 -0.27
CA GLY A 32 -8.68 -10.29 -1.44
C GLY A 32 -10.16 -9.93 -1.54
N ASP A 33 -10.51 -8.70 -1.17
CA ASP A 33 -11.89 -8.21 -1.21
C ASP A 33 -12.39 -8.01 -2.65
N VAL A 34 -13.71 -7.90 -2.81
CA VAL A 34 -14.36 -7.60 -4.08
C VAL A 34 -14.83 -6.16 -4.10
N ILE A 35 -14.41 -5.40 -5.12
CA ILE A 35 -14.92 -4.04 -5.34
C ILE A 35 -15.86 -4.01 -6.54
N ILE A 36 -16.82 -3.10 -6.52
CA ILE A 36 -17.75 -2.89 -7.64
C ILE A 36 -17.19 -1.78 -8.54
N CYS A 37 -17.04 -2.08 -9.83
CA CYS A 37 -16.63 -1.09 -10.82
C CYS A 37 -17.62 0.07 -10.89
N ARG A 38 -17.15 1.30 -10.75
CA ARG A 38 -17.99 2.51 -10.82
C ARG A 38 -18.54 2.79 -12.21
N GLY A 39 -17.82 2.38 -13.27
CA GLY A 39 -18.25 2.45 -14.68
C GLY A 39 -19.30 1.40 -15.04
N CYS A 40 -18.89 0.16 -15.33
CA CYS A 40 -19.79 -0.90 -15.82
C CYS A 40 -20.49 -1.75 -14.74
N LYS A 41 -20.31 -1.44 -13.45
CA LYS A 41 -20.91 -2.16 -12.31
C LYS A 41 -20.54 -3.65 -12.18
N SER A 42 -19.52 -4.13 -12.89
CA SER A 42 -19.00 -5.48 -12.70
C SER A 42 -18.23 -5.60 -11.39
N ASN A 43 -18.25 -6.78 -10.78
CA ASN A 43 -17.39 -7.12 -9.66
C ASN A 43 -15.94 -7.26 -10.13
N ILE A 44 -15.00 -6.71 -9.37
CA ILE A 44 -13.56 -6.82 -9.57
C ILE A 44 -13.00 -7.54 -8.34
N GLN A 45 -12.56 -8.77 -8.54
CA GLN A 45 -11.87 -9.54 -7.52
C GLN A 45 -10.44 -9.01 -7.38
N LEU A 46 -10.08 -8.48 -6.21
CA LEU A 46 -8.71 -8.09 -5.95
C LEU A 46 -7.90 -9.36 -5.65
N GLN A 47 -6.90 -9.65 -6.46
CA GLN A 47 -6.01 -10.80 -6.27
C GLN A 47 -4.55 -10.35 -6.33
N ASP A 48 -3.81 -10.57 -5.24
CA ASP A 48 -2.35 -10.44 -5.25
C ASP A 48 -1.71 -11.80 -5.55
N SER A 49 -1.69 -12.17 -6.83
CA SER A 49 -1.21 -13.48 -7.28
C SER A 49 0.28 -13.75 -7.01
N ARG A 50 1.08 -12.72 -6.69
CA ARG A 50 2.55 -12.83 -6.54
C ARG A 50 3.07 -12.31 -5.19
N GLY A 51 2.21 -12.04 -4.22
CA GLY A 51 2.62 -11.44 -2.94
C GLY A 51 3.27 -10.07 -3.10
N SER A 52 2.96 -9.36 -4.19
CA SER A 52 3.50 -8.06 -4.54
C SER A 52 3.18 -7.01 -3.48
N LEU A 53 1.99 -7.07 -2.89
CA LEU A 53 1.57 -6.16 -1.82
C LEU A 53 2.38 -6.43 -0.56
N ALA A 54 2.54 -7.70 -0.17
CA ALA A 54 3.32 -8.09 1.00
C ALA A 54 4.80 -7.70 0.87
N ASN A 55 5.37 -7.89 -0.32
CA ASN A 55 6.74 -7.47 -0.64
C ASN A 55 6.89 -5.95 -0.56
N SER A 56 5.95 -5.20 -1.14
CA SER A 56 5.95 -3.74 -1.13
C SER A 56 5.85 -3.19 0.30
N ARG A 57 4.95 -3.75 1.13
CA ARG A 57 4.84 -3.37 2.54
C ARG A 57 6.15 -3.61 3.29
N ARG A 58 6.77 -4.78 3.13
CA ARG A 58 8.08 -5.07 3.76
C ARG A 58 9.16 -4.10 3.31
N ALA A 59 9.20 -3.74 2.02
CA ALA A 59 10.16 -2.78 1.49
C ALA A 59 9.96 -1.37 2.08
N ILE A 60 8.70 -0.89 2.15
CA ILE A 60 8.35 0.40 2.74
C ILE A 60 8.75 0.43 4.22
N MET A 61 8.39 -0.59 4.99
CA MET A 61 8.72 -0.65 6.42
C MET A 61 10.24 -0.62 6.66
N ARG A 62 11.02 -1.35 5.84
CA ARG A 62 12.49 -1.31 5.90
C ARG A 62 13.05 0.07 5.56
N ALA A 63 12.48 0.76 4.57
CA ALA A 63 12.92 2.10 4.19
C ALA A 63 12.68 3.12 5.31
N VAL A 64 11.51 3.05 5.95
CA VAL A 64 11.15 3.90 7.09
C VAL A 64 12.08 3.64 8.28
N GLU A 65 12.39 2.38 8.56
CA GLU A 65 13.31 2.03 9.65
C GLU A 65 14.73 2.57 9.41
N ARG A 66 15.24 2.45 8.18
CA ARG A 66 16.55 3.04 7.80
C ARG A 66 16.54 4.56 7.91
N LEU A 67 15.44 5.20 7.54
CA LEU A 67 15.29 6.65 7.66
C LEU A 67 15.35 7.07 9.14
N LYS A 68 14.62 6.37 10.02
CA LYS A 68 14.66 6.63 11.48
C LYS A 68 16.08 6.47 12.04
N ALA A 69 16.75 5.36 11.75
CA ALA A 69 18.12 5.13 12.20
C ALA A 69 19.11 6.21 11.71
N SER A 70 18.93 6.69 10.48
CA SER A 70 19.75 7.78 9.94
C SER A 70 19.51 9.09 10.72
N LEU A 71 18.24 9.43 10.99
CA LEU A 71 17.87 10.63 11.75
C LEU A 71 18.36 10.59 13.21
N GLU A 72 18.31 9.43 13.88
CA GLU A 72 18.86 9.24 15.22
C GLU A 72 20.39 9.45 15.24
N GLY A 73 21.09 8.96 14.20
CA GLY A 73 22.51 9.23 14.00
C GLY A 73 22.86 10.71 13.86
N PHE A 74 22.00 11.51 13.20
CA PHE A 74 22.19 12.96 13.08
C PHE A 74 21.88 13.72 14.38
N GLY A 75 20.90 13.28 15.16
CA GLY A 75 20.56 13.90 16.46
C GLY A 75 21.66 13.79 17.51
N THR A 76 22.61 12.85 17.34
CA THR A 76 23.74 12.64 18.26
C THR A 76 24.94 13.55 17.93
N LEU A 77 24.93 14.23 16.78
CA LEU A 77 25.95 15.19 16.37
C LEU A 77 25.56 16.62 16.78
N THR A 78 25.41 16.87 18.08
CA THR A 78 25.48 18.25 18.60
C THR A 78 26.95 18.68 18.59
N ILE A 79 27.33 19.43 17.55
CA ILE A 79 28.61 20.14 17.49
C ILE A 79 28.63 21.11 18.67
N SER A 80 29.47 20.79 19.66
CA SER A 80 29.81 21.65 20.80
C SER A 80 31.08 22.42 20.48
#